data_AF-A0A1J5J8Y3-F1
#
_entry.id   AF-A0A1J5J8Y3-F1
#
_cell.length_a   1.000
_cell.length_b   1.000
_cell.length_c   1.000
_cell.angle_alpha   90.00
_cell.angle_beta   90.00
_cell.angle_gamma   90.00
#
_symmetry.space_group_name_H-M   'P 1'
#
loop_
_entity.id
_entity.type
_entity.pdbx_description
1 polymer ?
#
loop_
_entity_poly.entity_id
_entity_poly.type
_entity_poly.pdbx_seq_one_letter_code
_entity_poly.pdbx_strand_id
1 'polypeptide(L)'
;MLKIAIIGNSWCAEEFINMVGADENVKFIGQWLPENLPEIIDDFSEIEIPEFVFLADIVIDYTKHPDVPYLLKDAKKVLTTSGCNLKNVYFADCFCAVNITEKFGMPEFKVNIGRGIIKDIKVLRSSPCGAAFIIAEKFKNKCPEDALKEVGLLTQYECKGKGGPDSSIHKAAEIHKNALEKAIMNAGKI
;
A
#
# COMPACT_ATOMS: atom_id res chain seq x y z
N MET A 1 -7.28 -18.17 -6.91
CA MET A 1 -7.61 -16.77 -6.64
C MET A 1 -7.21 -16.45 -5.21
N LEU A 2 -6.26 -15.53 -5.04
CA LEU A 2 -5.71 -15.08 -3.76
C LEU A 2 -6.75 -14.25 -3.01
N LYS A 3 -7.10 -14.61 -1.78
CA LYS A 3 -8.05 -13.85 -0.95
C LYS A 3 -7.32 -12.83 -0.08
N ILE A 4 -7.72 -11.56 -0.18
CA ILE A 4 -7.15 -10.47 0.62
C ILE A 4 -8.23 -9.89 1.53
N ALA A 5 -7.89 -9.72 2.81
CA ALA A 5 -8.66 -8.94 3.76
C ALA A 5 -7.84 -7.75 4.27
N ILE A 6 -8.52 -6.68 4.67
CA ILE A 6 -7.90 -5.48 5.26
C ILE A 6 -8.43 -5.29 6.67
N ILE A 7 -7.56 -4.85 7.57
CA ILE A 7 -7.92 -4.41 8.91
C ILE A 7 -7.49 -2.97 9.11
N GLY A 8 -8.38 -2.15 9.66
CA GLY A 8 -8.20 -0.72 9.78
C GLY A 8 -8.41 0.01 8.45
N ASN A 9 -8.16 1.32 8.48
CA ASN A 9 -8.28 2.17 7.32
C ASN A 9 -6.94 2.83 6.98
N SER A 10 -6.68 3.01 5.69
CA SER A 10 -5.63 3.92 5.23
C SER A 10 -6.19 4.78 4.12
N TRP A 11 -5.68 6.01 4.00
CA TRP A 11 -6.11 6.95 2.95
C TRP A 11 -6.07 6.34 1.55
N CYS A 12 -5.10 5.46 1.32
CA CYS A 12 -4.89 4.82 0.03
C CYS A 12 -5.64 3.47 -0.11
N ALA A 13 -6.26 2.95 0.96
CA ALA A 13 -6.89 1.63 1.00
C ALA A 13 -8.07 1.51 0.04
N GLU A 14 -8.86 2.57 -0.16
CA GLU A 14 -9.98 2.58 -1.11
C GLU A 14 -9.51 2.31 -2.54
N GLU A 15 -8.43 2.95 -2.96
CA GLU A 15 -7.82 2.72 -4.28
C GLU A 15 -7.27 1.30 -4.43
N PHE A 16 -6.70 0.75 -3.35
CA PHE A 16 -6.30 -0.65 -3.35
C PHE A 16 -7.51 -1.58 -3.52
N ILE A 17 -8.59 -1.38 -2.76
CA ILE A 17 -9.81 -2.19 -2.83
C ILE A 17 -10.44 -2.15 -4.22
N ASN A 18 -10.60 -0.94 -4.78
CA ASN A 18 -11.17 -0.74 -6.12
C ASN A 18 -10.42 -1.55 -7.18
N MET A 19 -9.09 -1.60 -7.06
CA MET A 19 -8.23 -2.19 -8.08
C MET A 19 -7.99 -3.69 -7.89
N VAL A 20 -8.04 -4.19 -6.65
CA VAL A 20 -8.13 -5.63 -6.38
C VAL A 20 -9.39 -6.22 -7.00
N GLY A 21 -10.50 -5.47 -7.01
CA GLY A 21 -11.73 -5.90 -7.69
C GLY A 21 -11.60 -6.10 -9.20
N ALA A 22 -10.58 -5.54 -9.84
CA ALA A 22 -10.34 -5.65 -11.27
C ALA A 22 -9.37 -6.79 -11.67
N ASP A 23 -8.69 -7.42 -10.69
CA ASP A 23 -7.77 -8.54 -10.93
C ASP A 23 -8.49 -9.88 -10.76
N GLU A 24 -8.64 -10.65 -11.84
CA GLU A 24 -9.32 -11.97 -11.81
C GLU A 24 -8.63 -13.01 -10.91
N ASN A 25 -7.35 -12.80 -10.58
CA ASN A 25 -6.56 -13.70 -9.75
C ASN A 25 -6.60 -13.33 -8.27
N VAL A 26 -7.19 -12.18 -7.90
CA VAL A 26 -7.28 -11.70 -6.53
C VAL A 26 -8.72 -11.39 -6.16
N LYS A 27 -9.13 -11.81 -4.96
CA LYS A 27 -10.45 -11.49 -4.41
C LYS A 27 -10.30 -10.72 -3.12
N PHE A 28 -10.77 -9.48 -3.11
CA PHE A 28 -11.01 -8.77 -1.87
C PHE A 28 -12.23 -9.39 -1.16
N ILE A 29 -12.06 -9.84 0.08
CA ILE A 29 -13.13 -10.55 0.82
C ILE A 29 -13.72 -9.75 1.97
N GLY A 30 -13.13 -8.61 2.33
CA GLY A 30 -13.70 -7.71 3.33
C GLY A 30 -12.69 -6.75 3.97
N GLN A 31 -13.21 -5.66 4.52
CA GLN A 31 -12.50 -4.75 5.41
C GLN A 31 -13.12 -4.82 6.79
N TRP A 32 -12.31 -4.97 7.82
CA TRP A 32 -12.75 -4.78 9.20
C TRP A 32 -12.16 -3.48 9.72
N LEU A 33 -13.01 -2.60 10.23
CA LEU A 33 -12.62 -1.37 10.90
C LEU A 33 -12.82 -1.59 12.39
N PRO A 34 -11.76 -1.92 13.15
CA PRO A 34 -11.90 -2.08 14.59
C PRO A 34 -12.19 -0.71 15.22
N GLU A 35 -13.35 -0.59 15.87
CA GLU A 35 -13.77 0.63 16.57
C GLU A 35 -13.27 0.59 18.01
N ASN A 36 -12.77 1.73 18.52
CA ASN A 36 -12.43 1.92 19.93
C ASN A 36 -11.45 0.88 20.53
N LEU A 37 -10.45 0.43 19.76
CA LEU A 37 -9.38 -0.38 20.34
C LEU A 37 -8.68 0.40 21.46
N PRO A 38 -8.53 -0.16 22.67
CA PRO A 38 -7.74 0.45 23.73
C PRO A 38 -6.27 0.51 23.30
N GLU A 39 -5.48 1.46 23.82
CA GLU A 39 -4.05 1.58 23.47
C GLU A 39 -3.23 0.32 23.80
N ILE A 40 -3.69 -0.46 24.79
CA ILE A 40 -3.14 -1.73 25.21
C ILE A 40 -4.31 -2.71 25.32
N ILE A 41 -4.19 -3.87 24.69
CA ILE A 41 -5.20 -4.92 24.76
C ILE A 41 -4.79 -5.92 25.85
N ASP A 42 -5.37 -5.76 27.04
CA ASP A 42 -5.08 -6.63 28.19
C ASP A 42 -5.83 -7.98 28.11
N ASP A 43 -7.02 -8.00 27.51
CA ASP A 43 -7.79 -9.21 27.25
C ASP A 43 -8.19 -9.30 25.78
N PHE A 44 -7.53 -10.21 25.05
CA PHE A 44 -7.79 -10.45 23.63
C PHE A 44 -9.17 -11.07 23.37
N SER A 45 -9.82 -11.68 24.38
CA SER A 45 -11.10 -12.37 24.20
C SER A 45 -12.29 -11.43 24.05
N GLU A 46 -12.15 -10.16 24.47
CA GLU A 46 -13.16 -9.13 24.30
C GLU A 46 -13.22 -8.55 22.88
N ILE A 47 -12.23 -8.87 22.04
CA ILE A 47 -12.14 -8.37 20.67
C ILE A 47 -12.68 -9.42 19.69
N GLU A 48 -13.90 -9.19 19.21
CA GLU A 48 -14.49 -10.02 18.17
C GLU A 48 -13.96 -9.65 16.77
N ILE A 49 -13.22 -10.58 16.16
CA ILE A 49 -12.71 -10.43 14.80
C ILE A 49 -13.66 -11.14 13.82
N PRO A 50 -14.10 -10.47 12.74
CA PRO A 50 -14.94 -11.11 11.73
C PRO A 50 -14.28 -12.34 11.10
N GLU A 51 -15.06 -13.42 10.92
CA GLU A 51 -14.57 -14.71 10.40
C GLU A 51 -13.83 -14.58 9.05
N PHE A 52 -14.28 -13.66 8.18
CA PHE A 52 -13.67 -13.46 6.87
C PHE A 52 -12.18 -13.12 6.94
N VAL A 53 -11.71 -12.49 8.04
CA VAL A 53 -10.30 -12.16 8.24
C VAL A 53 -9.45 -13.44 8.22
N PHE A 54 -9.93 -14.51 8.87
CA PHE A 54 -9.24 -15.80 8.92
C PHE A 54 -9.39 -16.63 7.65
N LEU A 55 -10.39 -16.32 6.83
CA LEU A 55 -10.57 -16.94 5.51
C LEU A 55 -9.60 -16.37 4.45
N ALA A 56 -8.99 -15.20 4.71
CA ALA A 56 -8.03 -14.56 3.83
C ALA A 56 -6.73 -15.37 3.70
N ASP A 57 -6.14 -15.36 2.51
CA ASP A 57 -4.78 -15.85 2.30
C ASP A 57 -3.76 -14.84 2.80
N ILE A 58 -4.07 -13.54 2.69
CA ILE A 58 -3.26 -12.42 3.19
C ILE A 58 -4.18 -11.40 3.87
N VAL A 59 -3.85 -11.05 5.10
CA VAL A 59 -4.45 -9.93 5.83
C VAL A 59 -3.49 -8.75 5.79
N ILE A 60 -3.96 -7.58 5.36
CA ILE A 60 -3.20 -6.33 5.40
C ILE A 60 -3.69 -5.50 6.59
N ASP A 61 -2.82 -5.33 7.58
CA ASP A 61 -3.11 -4.61 8.82
C ASP A 61 -2.62 -3.15 8.74
N TYR A 62 -3.55 -2.21 8.59
CA TYR A 62 -3.29 -0.77 8.59
C TYR A 62 -3.50 -0.10 9.95
N THR A 63 -3.81 -0.85 11.01
CA THR A 63 -4.17 -0.28 12.32
C THR A 63 -2.99 0.44 13.00
N LYS A 64 -1.76 -0.01 12.72
CA LYS A 64 -0.52 0.36 13.45
C LYS A 64 -0.59 0.07 14.95
N HIS A 65 -1.59 -0.67 15.40
CA HIS A 65 -1.72 -1.05 16.79
C HIS A 65 -0.69 -2.15 17.09
N PRO A 66 0.08 -2.06 18.19
CA PRO A 66 1.09 -3.07 18.51
C PRO A 66 0.48 -4.45 18.78
N ASP A 67 -0.74 -4.50 19.32
CA ASP A 67 -1.39 -5.75 19.73
C ASP A 67 -2.25 -6.42 18.65
N VAL A 68 -2.66 -5.69 17.61
CA VAL A 68 -3.52 -6.23 16.53
C VAL A 68 -2.87 -7.40 15.79
N PRO A 69 -1.56 -7.42 15.49
CA PRO A 69 -0.95 -8.62 14.92
C PRO A 69 -1.12 -9.88 15.77
N TYR A 70 -1.17 -9.77 17.10
CA TYR A 70 -1.33 -10.92 18.00
C TYR A 70 -2.75 -11.48 18.00
N LEU A 71 -3.75 -10.62 17.80
CA LEU A 71 -5.13 -11.01 17.53
C LEU A 71 -5.27 -11.87 16.25
N LEU A 72 -4.29 -11.79 15.34
CA LEU A 72 -4.30 -12.45 14.04
C LEU A 72 -3.41 -13.71 14.00
N LYS A 73 -3.07 -14.29 15.15
CA LYS A 73 -2.22 -15.49 15.24
C LYS A 73 -2.72 -16.68 14.41
N ASP A 74 -4.03 -16.78 14.22
CA ASP A 74 -4.70 -17.87 13.50
C ASP A 74 -4.94 -17.53 12.01
N ALA A 75 -4.59 -16.32 11.56
CA ALA A 75 -4.63 -15.96 10.16
C ALA A 75 -3.50 -16.64 9.37
N LYS A 76 -3.72 -16.95 8.09
CA LYS A 76 -2.70 -17.64 7.26
C LYS A 76 -1.41 -16.83 7.09
N LYS A 77 -1.55 -15.54 6.75
CA LYS A 77 -0.44 -14.60 6.61
C LYS A 77 -0.94 -13.18 6.90
N VAL A 78 -0.16 -12.43 7.67
CA VAL A 78 -0.44 -11.04 8.02
C VAL A 78 0.70 -10.17 7.50
N LEU A 79 0.35 -9.06 6.87
CA LEU A 79 1.27 -8.00 6.46
C LEU A 79 0.97 -6.76 7.30
N THR A 80 1.91 -6.33 8.11
CA THR A 80 1.72 -5.22 9.06
C THR A 80 2.94 -4.31 9.15
N THR A 81 2.73 -3.08 9.60
CA THR A 81 3.80 -2.14 10.02
C THR A 81 4.01 -2.14 11.53
N SER A 82 3.29 -2.97 12.28
CA SER A 82 3.46 -3.16 13.72
C SER A 82 4.41 -4.33 13.98
N GLY A 83 5.45 -4.11 14.78
CA GLY A 83 6.41 -5.16 15.10
C GLY A 83 5.75 -6.34 15.82
N CYS A 84 6.00 -7.56 15.35
CA CYS A 84 5.45 -8.79 15.93
C CYS A 84 6.43 -9.95 15.71
N ASN A 85 6.40 -10.94 16.60
CA ASN A 85 7.26 -12.13 16.55
C ASN A 85 6.52 -13.42 16.11
N LEU A 86 5.23 -13.32 15.76
CA LEU A 86 4.46 -14.46 15.28
C LEU A 86 4.92 -14.90 13.89
N LYS A 87 4.97 -16.21 13.66
CA LYS A 87 5.52 -16.80 12.43
C LYS A 87 4.73 -16.47 11.16
N ASN A 88 3.42 -16.27 11.30
CA ASN A 88 2.51 -15.91 10.21
C ASN A 88 2.51 -14.40 9.92
N VAL A 89 3.19 -13.59 10.74
CA VAL A 89 3.23 -12.13 10.60
C VAL A 89 4.51 -11.70 9.89
N TYR A 90 4.34 -11.03 8.77
CA TYR A 90 5.42 -10.34 8.06
C TYR A 90 5.38 -8.85 8.41
N PHE A 91 6.36 -8.43 9.20
CA PHE A 91 6.61 -7.02 9.47
C PHE A 91 7.24 -6.35 8.24
N ALA A 92 6.62 -5.29 7.76
CA ALA A 92 7.13 -4.45 6.70
C ALA A 92 7.27 -3.01 7.18
N ASP A 93 8.48 -2.47 7.16
CA ASP A 93 8.72 -1.05 7.43
C ASP A 93 7.95 -0.13 6.47
N CYS A 94 7.61 -0.61 5.28
CA CYS A 94 6.86 0.13 4.27
C CYS A 94 6.09 -0.84 3.37
N PHE A 95 4.77 -0.72 3.31
CA PHE A 95 3.93 -1.55 2.42
C PHE A 95 4.35 -1.43 0.95
N CYS A 96 4.80 -0.25 0.50
CA CYS A 96 5.21 -0.02 -0.89
C CYS A 96 6.40 -0.89 -1.34
N ALA A 97 7.14 -1.49 -0.39
CA ALA A 97 8.28 -2.36 -0.68
C ALA A 97 7.90 -3.85 -0.76
N VAL A 98 6.64 -4.21 -0.52
CA VAL A 98 6.21 -5.61 -0.40
C VAL A 98 5.49 -6.05 -1.65
N ASN A 99 5.98 -7.12 -2.27
CA ASN A 99 5.31 -7.75 -3.40
C ASN A 99 4.33 -8.82 -2.91
N ILE A 100 3.07 -8.69 -3.30
CA ILE A 100 1.97 -9.60 -2.98
C ILE A 100 1.61 -10.42 -4.22
N THR A 101 1.41 -9.74 -5.35
CA THR A 101 1.10 -10.35 -6.65
C THR A 101 1.83 -9.61 -7.77
N GLU A 102 1.67 -10.06 -9.02
CA GLU A 102 2.16 -9.33 -10.20
C GLU A 102 1.53 -7.94 -10.36
N LYS A 103 0.31 -7.73 -9.83
CA LYS A 103 -0.42 -6.45 -9.87
C LYS A 103 -0.30 -5.63 -8.59
N PHE A 104 0.09 -6.25 -7.48
CA PHE A 104 0.23 -5.60 -6.16
C PHE A 104 1.63 -5.80 -5.60
N GLY A 105 2.44 -4.73 -5.61
CA GLY A 105 3.83 -4.79 -5.20
C GLY A 105 4.54 -3.45 -5.34
N MET A 106 5.88 -3.46 -5.47
CA MET A 106 6.61 -2.22 -5.75
C MET A 106 6.05 -1.53 -7.00
N PRO A 107 5.69 -0.25 -6.96
CA PRO A 107 4.95 0.42 -8.01
C PRO A 107 5.67 0.37 -9.36
N GLU A 108 4.90 0.21 -10.43
CA GLU A 108 5.40 0.28 -11.80
C GLU A 108 4.43 1.07 -12.68
N PHE A 109 4.98 1.99 -13.48
CA PHE A 109 4.21 2.91 -14.31
C PHE A 109 4.59 2.80 -15.78
N LYS A 110 3.64 3.12 -16.66
CA LYS A 110 3.87 3.45 -18.06
C LYS A 110 3.42 4.88 -18.30
N VAL A 111 4.36 5.75 -18.68
CA VAL A 111 4.10 7.17 -18.90
C VAL A 111 3.99 7.44 -20.40
N ASN A 112 3.03 8.28 -20.80
CA ASN A 112 2.92 8.81 -22.15
C ASN A 112 3.22 10.32 -22.12
N ILE A 113 4.22 10.75 -22.89
CA ILE A 113 4.65 12.15 -22.96
C ILE A 113 4.33 12.69 -24.34
N GLY A 114 3.65 13.83 -24.41
CA GLY A 114 3.32 14.52 -25.65
C GLY A 114 3.56 16.01 -25.53
N ARG A 115 4.35 16.58 -26.45
CA ARG A 115 4.73 18.01 -26.44
C ARG A 115 5.33 18.44 -25.09
N GLY A 116 6.21 17.62 -24.51
CA GLY A 116 6.88 17.90 -23.24
C GLY A 116 6.02 17.77 -21.98
N ILE A 117 4.79 17.26 -22.09
CA ILE A 117 3.84 17.14 -20.97
C ILE A 117 3.42 15.68 -20.81
N ILE A 118 3.32 15.19 -19.58
CA ILE A 118 2.74 13.89 -19.25
C ILE A 118 1.25 13.91 -19.61
N LYS A 119 0.86 13.17 -20.64
CA LYS A 119 -0.53 13.02 -21.06
C LYS A 119 -1.28 12.01 -20.20
N ASP A 120 -0.61 10.94 -19.83
CA ASP A 120 -1.18 9.87 -19.03
C ASP A 120 -0.10 9.09 -18.28
N ILE A 121 -0.49 8.52 -17.14
CA ILE A 121 0.32 7.59 -16.36
C ILE A 121 -0.54 6.35 -16.09
N LYS A 122 -0.23 5.26 -16.77
CA LYS A 122 -0.86 3.96 -16.51
C LYS A 122 -0.12 3.24 -15.39
N VAL A 123 -0.82 2.84 -14.34
CA VAL A 123 -0.28 1.97 -13.29
C VAL A 123 -0.27 0.53 -13.80
N LEU A 124 0.92 -0.05 -13.96
CA LEU A 124 1.10 -1.45 -14.36
C LEU A 124 1.07 -2.38 -13.14
N ARG A 125 1.62 -1.91 -12.02
CA ARG A 125 1.62 -2.55 -10.70
C ARG A 125 1.47 -1.48 -9.63
N SER A 126 0.56 -1.69 -8.67
CA SER A 126 0.30 -0.73 -7.60
C SER A 126 0.98 -1.15 -6.30
N SER A 127 1.37 -0.17 -5.48
CA SER A 127 1.77 -0.43 -4.10
C SER A 127 0.61 -1.06 -3.31
N PRO A 128 0.86 -2.00 -2.38
CA PRO A 128 -0.19 -2.57 -1.54
C PRO A 128 -0.95 -1.55 -0.71
N CYS A 129 -0.41 -0.34 -0.52
CA CYS A 129 -1.16 0.73 0.11
C CYS A 129 -2.13 1.42 -0.85
N GLY A 130 -1.91 1.41 -2.17
CA GLY A 130 -2.72 2.12 -3.18
C GLY A 130 -2.13 3.46 -3.65
N ALA A 131 -1.03 3.94 -3.05
CA ALA A 131 -0.45 5.24 -3.35
C ALA A 131 -0.01 5.44 -4.82
N ALA A 132 0.25 4.35 -5.55
CA ALA A 132 0.61 4.43 -6.97
C ALA A 132 -0.48 5.11 -7.82
N PHE A 133 -1.76 4.89 -7.50
CA PHE A 133 -2.89 5.49 -8.23
C PHE A 133 -3.00 6.99 -7.96
N ILE A 134 -2.84 7.40 -6.71
CA ILE A 134 -2.82 8.83 -6.32
C ILE A 134 -1.73 9.57 -7.09
N ILE A 135 -0.53 8.98 -7.18
CA ILE A 135 0.59 9.56 -7.93
C ILE A 135 0.28 9.64 -9.41
N ALA A 136 -0.27 8.57 -10.00
CA ALA A 136 -0.63 8.56 -11.41
C ALA A 136 -1.62 9.68 -11.77
N GLU A 137 -2.63 9.93 -10.93
CA GLU A 137 -3.59 11.02 -11.15
C GLU A 137 -2.97 12.41 -10.94
N LYS A 138 -2.21 12.61 -9.85
CA LYS A 138 -1.65 13.92 -9.47
C LYS A 138 -0.61 14.47 -10.44
N PHE A 139 0.05 13.60 -11.20
CA PHE A 139 1.09 13.97 -12.16
C PHE A 139 0.66 13.94 -13.62
N LYS A 140 -0.63 13.70 -13.92
CA LYS A 140 -1.19 13.99 -15.24
C LYS A 140 -1.06 15.50 -15.53
N ASN A 141 -0.82 15.82 -16.79
CA ASN A 141 -0.68 17.18 -17.31
C ASN A 141 0.48 18.00 -16.73
N LYS A 142 1.45 17.36 -16.06
CA LYS A 142 2.67 18.02 -15.58
C LYS A 142 3.85 17.83 -16.52
N CYS A 143 4.81 18.75 -16.43
CA CYS A 143 6.14 18.56 -17.01
C CYS A 143 6.84 17.38 -16.29
N PRO A 144 7.54 16.47 -17.01
CA PRO A 144 8.28 15.37 -16.39
C PRO A 144 9.28 15.81 -15.31
N GLU A 145 9.98 16.92 -15.53
CA GLU A 145 10.98 17.41 -14.57
C GLU A 145 10.34 17.86 -13.25
N ASP A 146 9.21 18.57 -13.33
CA ASP A 146 8.50 19.04 -12.15
C ASP A 146 7.84 17.86 -11.40
N ALA A 147 7.32 16.88 -12.15
CA ALA A 147 6.82 15.65 -11.57
C ALA A 147 7.88 14.92 -10.72
N LEU A 148 9.13 14.86 -11.18
CA LEU A 148 10.23 14.22 -10.45
C LEU A 148 10.72 15.01 -9.23
N LYS A 149 10.60 16.35 -9.26
CA LYS A 149 10.91 17.21 -8.10
C LYS A 149 9.86 17.06 -7.00
N GLU A 150 8.60 16.88 -7.37
CA GLU A 150 7.47 16.93 -6.45
C GLU A 150 7.02 15.55 -5.93
N VAL A 151 7.17 14.47 -6.70
CA VAL A 151 6.62 13.14 -6.37
C VAL A 151 7.06 12.62 -5.01
N GLY A 152 8.35 12.82 -4.66
CA GLY A 152 8.87 12.41 -3.37
C GLY A 152 8.19 13.14 -2.21
N LEU A 153 8.04 14.47 -2.34
CA LEU A 153 7.41 15.30 -1.32
C LEU A 153 5.92 14.97 -1.17
N LEU A 154 5.19 14.86 -2.28
CA LEU A 154 3.78 14.46 -2.27
C LEU A 154 3.60 13.10 -1.57
N THR A 155 4.45 12.13 -1.90
CA THR A 155 4.38 10.79 -1.29
C THR A 155 4.58 10.85 0.23
N GLN A 156 5.49 11.69 0.72
CA GLN A 156 5.69 11.87 2.16
C GLN A 156 4.45 12.47 2.84
N TYR A 157 3.82 13.46 2.23
CA TYR A 157 2.62 14.11 2.79
C TYR A 157 1.40 13.19 2.84
N GLU A 158 1.20 12.36 1.81
CA GLU A 158 0.05 11.45 1.73
C GLU A 158 0.25 10.19 2.60
N CYS A 159 1.50 9.75 2.77
CA CYS A 159 1.80 8.53 3.51
C CYS A 159 1.54 8.68 5.00
N LYS A 160 0.73 7.76 5.55
CA LYS A 160 0.49 7.68 7.00
C LYS A 160 1.57 6.89 7.74
N GLY A 161 2.69 6.55 7.11
CA GLY A 161 3.79 5.83 7.74
C GLY A 161 4.44 6.59 8.91
N LYS A 162 5.35 5.94 9.62
CA LYS A 162 6.23 6.61 10.60
C LYS A 162 7.05 7.68 9.90
N GLY A 163 7.10 8.88 10.49
CA GLY A 163 7.94 10.00 10.09
C GLY A 163 9.28 10.04 10.84
N GLY A 164 10.11 11.05 10.57
CA GLY A 164 11.44 11.24 11.15
C GLY A 164 12.59 10.85 10.20
N PRO A 165 13.86 11.04 10.60
CA PRO A 165 15.02 10.61 9.83
C PRO A 165 14.97 9.09 9.56
N ASP A 166 15.35 8.66 8.35
CA ASP A 166 15.38 7.23 7.94
C ASP A 166 14.06 6.46 8.15
N SER A 167 12.94 7.15 7.96
CA SER A 167 11.61 6.61 8.23
C SER A 167 10.88 6.06 7.00
N SER A 168 9.78 5.37 7.25
CA SER A 168 8.95 4.72 6.22
C SER A 168 8.41 5.68 5.16
N ILE A 169 8.19 6.96 5.50
CA ILE A 169 7.74 7.97 4.52
C ILE A 169 8.83 8.32 3.51
N HIS A 170 10.10 8.35 3.92
CA HIS A 170 11.23 8.58 3.02
C HIS A 170 11.43 7.39 2.09
N LYS A 171 11.34 6.17 2.64
CA LYS A 171 11.37 4.93 1.84
C LYS A 171 10.22 4.89 0.82
N ALA A 172 9.01 5.24 1.22
CA ALA A 172 7.87 5.33 0.29
C ALA A 172 8.15 6.36 -0.83
N ALA A 173 8.64 7.54 -0.46
CA ALA A 173 8.98 8.60 -1.40
C ALA A 173 10.02 8.18 -2.43
N GLU A 174 11.08 7.52 -1.98
CA GLU A 174 12.14 7.00 -2.85
C GLU A 174 11.60 5.92 -3.80
N ILE A 175 10.84 4.96 -3.28
CA ILE A 175 10.23 3.88 -4.09
C ILE A 175 9.38 4.47 -5.22
N HIS A 176 8.50 5.42 -4.89
CA HIS A 176 7.59 6.01 -5.87
C HIS A 176 8.30 6.96 -6.84
N LYS A 177 9.28 7.74 -6.36
CA LYS A 177 10.11 8.59 -7.22
C LYS A 177 10.88 7.75 -8.24
N ASN A 178 11.57 6.71 -7.80
CA ASN A 178 12.36 5.84 -8.65
C ASN A 178 11.48 5.12 -9.68
N ALA A 179 10.28 4.69 -9.28
CA ALA A 179 9.32 4.08 -10.20
C ALA A 179 8.85 5.06 -11.29
N LEU A 180 8.53 6.31 -10.92
CA LEU A 180 8.11 7.33 -11.88
C LEU A 180 9.25 7.76 -12.81
N GLU A 181 10.45 7.97 -12.26
CA GLU A 181 11.66 8.32 -13.01
C GLU A 181 11.98 7.28 -14.08
N LYS A 182 12.00 6.00 -13.69
CA LYS A 182 12.21 4.89 -14.62
C LYS A 182 11.18 4.92 -15.76
N ALA A 183 9.91 5.18 -15.44
CA ALA A 183 8.84 5.21 -16.43
C ALA A 183 8.96 6.41 -17.39
N ILE A 184 9.33 7.59 -16.88
CA ILE A 184 9.59 8.79 -17.68
C ILE A 184 10.79 8.55 -18.62
N MET A 185 11.89 8.01 -18.09
CA MET A 185 13.08 7.70 -18.89
C MET A 185 12.77 6.70 -20.02
N ASN A 186 11.92 5.71 -19.76
CA ASN A 186 11.50 4.76 -20.78
C ASN A 186 10.59 5.39 -21.84
N ALA A 187 9.77 6.38 -21.48
CA ALA A 187 8.92 7.10 -22.41
C ALA A 187 9.72 8.04 -23.34
N GLY A 188 10.82 8.61 -22.85
CA GLY A 188 11.70 9.50 -23.64
C GLY A 188 12.72 8.79 -24.54
N LYS A 189 12.82 7.45 -24.46
CA LYS A 189 13.71 6.63 -25.31
C LYS A 189 13.05 6.19 -26.63
N ILE A 190 11.98 6.86 -27.04
CA ILE A 190 11.23 6.57 -28.28
C ILE A 190 11.56 7.64 -29.33
#